data_AF-A0A6A3NHA8-F1
#
_entry.id   AF-A0A6A3NHA8-F1
#
_cell.length_a   1.000
_cell.length_b   1.000
_cell.length_c   1.000
_cell.angle_alpha   90.00
_cell.angle_beta   90.00
_cell.angle_gamma   90.00
#
_symmetry.space_group_name_H-M   'P 1'
#
loop_
_entity.id
_entity.type
_entity.pdbx_description
1 polymer ?
#
loop_
_entity_poly.entity_id
_entity_poly.type
_entity_poly.pdbx_seq_one_letter_code
_entity_poly.pdbx_strand_id
1 'polypeptide(L)'
;MDIQSQVNPHPERERSAEHLIISGGGGAFLHPTHIPSSNLTSNGGTYEHKQCYPPAHISRRYAVLNVFGFRRINWRFDAIGGIGYFAMVFSMFPRCSVGSIYAAATYWEAAAQFCQELVHLLRDMVTTSYVSLLCSIGMLVGMIGFADCTTLPKRCAMGMAVSFTHCIAAFTILLVYECLLEVASVRGSLGREGEHTLYLFFSSTLPDFSAIRQYDIFGLASLYGDFMRLCMAIFDVPEVVALHRNKICASGFDSLGRMELWTYYASLFPYFWVLATPVVSFVFGTYLYLSLNMFGCHYNEAFSSLRIASYKNFLRLHFDKEGRLEIFAFGVDKMPRRWCRDPKRSGGNGSRASLERNLPSFKWTRPSYWKRLVTKVDNMLRMDFENPSLDAKFNTTDRSNVHLIDRVLVRKPASAAT
;
A
#
# COMPACT_ATOMS: atom_id res chain seq x y z
N MET A 1 15.55 19.48 -19.72
CA MET A 1 15.21 20.81 -20.24
C MET A 1 14.78 21.64 -19.07
N ASP A 2 15.69 22.47 -18.59
CA ASP A 2 15.45 23.43 -17.52
C ASP A 2 14.42 24.45 -18.01
N ILE A 3 13.22 24.42 -17.42
CA ILE A 3 12.34 25.58 -17.49
C ILE A 3 12.88 26.55 -16.45
N GLN A 4 13.86 27.35 -16.88
CA GLN A 4 14.16 28.61 -16.24
C GLN A 4 12.92 29.49 -16.35
N SER A 5 12.05 29.43 -15.35
CA SER A 5 11.05 30.48 -15.16
C SER A 5 11.82 31.76 -14.91
N GLN A 6 11.74 32.71 -15.84
CA GLN A 6 12.23 34.07 -15.64
C GLN A 6 11.52 34.66 -14.41
N VAL A 7 12.22 34.67 -13.28
CA VAL A 7 11.82 35.39 -12.08
C VAL A 7 12.33 36.81 -12.29
N ASN A 8 11.40 37.74 -12.53
CA ASN A 8 11.67 39.17 -12.34
C ASN A 8 12.35 39.36 -10.97
N PRO A 9 13.50 40.04 -10.88
CA PRO A 9 14.16 40.28 -9.61
C PRO A 9 13.27 41.21 -8.80
N HIS A 10 12.42 40.62 -7.95
CA HIS A 10 11.93 41.33 -6.78
C HIS A 10 13.16 41.81 -5.99
N PRO A 11 13.13 43.04 -5.45
CA PRO A 11 14.24 43.58 -4.67
C PRO A 11 14.65 42.52 -3.65
N GLU A 12 15.96 42.22 -3.62
CA GLU A 12 16.55 41.30 -2.65
C GLU A 12 15.91 41.57 -1.29
N ARG A 13 15.21 40.57 -0.73
CA ARG A 13 14.80 40.69 0.67
C ARG A 13 16.09 40.80 1.47
N GLU A 14 16.45 42.02 1.87
CA GLU A 14 17.65 42.38 2.64
C GLU A 14 17.83 41.56 3.93
N ARG A 15 16.82 40.79 4.36
CA ARG A 15 16.86 40.00 5.57
C ARG A 15 16.11 38.68 5.42
N SER A 16 16.79 37.58 5.72
CA SER A 16 16.15 36.28 5.90
C SER A 16 15.20 36.33 7.11
N ALA A 17 14.08 35.58 7.03
CA ALA A 17 13.13 35.53 8.15
C ALA A 17 13.83 34.94 9.38
N GLU A 18 13.52 35.42 10.59
CA GLU A 18 14.11 34.90 11.84
C GLU A 18 13.65 33.47 12.15
N HIS A 19 12.38 33.16 11.84
CA HIS A 19 11.78 31.85 12.07
C HIS A 19 11.29 31.24 10.76
N LEU A 20 11.66 29.98 10.53
CA LEU A 20 11.14 29.16 9.44
C LEU A 20 10.21 28.09 10.02
N ILE A 21 8.93 28.16 9.66
CA ILE A 21 7.94 27.15 10.02
C ILE A 21 7.63 26.34 8.76
N ILE A 22 7.90 25.03 8.81
CA ILE A 22 7.67 24.11 7.69
C ILE A 22 6.33 23.36 7.84
N SER A 23 5.86 22.80 6.72
CA SER A 23 4.60 22.05 6.61
C SER A 23 4.51 20.87 7.59
N GLY A 24 3.27 20.54 8.03
CA GLY A 24 2.98 19.23 8.62
C GLY A 24 1.60 19.06 9.26
N GLY A 25 0.94 20.15 9.69
CA GLY A 25 -0.24 20.05 10.55
C GLY A 25 -1.62 20.18 9.90
N GLY A 26 -1.73 20.82 8.74
CA GLY A 26 -3.03 21.18 8.14
C GLY A 26 -3.45 20.36 6.91
N GLY A 27 -2.57 19.52 6.38
CA GLY A 27 -2.79 18.78 5.12
C GLY A 27 -3.68 17.54 5.25
N ALA A 28 -3.86 16.81 4.15
CA ALA A 28 -4.67 15.58 4.11
C ALA A 28 -4.09 14.41 4.95
N PHE A 29 -2.77 14.42 5.17
CA PHE A 29 -2.03 13.40 5.93
C PHE A 29 -0.94 14.07 6.79
N LEU A 30 -0.30 13.30 7.68
CA LEU A 30 0.83 13.73 8.48
C LEU A 30 2.11 13.71 7.61
N HIS A 31 2.94 14.75 7.64
CA HIS A 31 4.29 14.67 7.05
C HIS A 31 5.31 14.12 8.06
N PRO A 32 6.37 13.41 7.61
CA PRO A 32 7.36 12.85 8.51
C PRO A 32 8.27 13.93 9.09
N THR A 33 8.20 14.12 10.41
CA THR A 33 9.05 15.08 11.15
C THR A 33 10.50 14.64 11.39
N HIS A 34 10.88 13.40 11.09
CA HIS A 34 12.23 12.87 11.33
C HIS A 34 13.17 12.96 10.11
N ILE A 35 12.71 13.58 9.03
CA ILE A 35 13.44 13.73 7.76
C ILE A 35 14.12 15.10 7.62
N PRO A 36 13.49 16.24 7.98
CA PRO A 36 14.17 17.52 7.93
C PRO A 36 15.51 17.48 8.68
N SER A 37 16.56 17.99 8.05
CA SER A 37 17.89 18.08 8.65
C SER A 37 17.89 19.04 9.85
N SER A 38 18.86 18.87 10.75
CA SER A 38 19.05 19.76 11.89
C SER A 38 19.30 21.21 11.46
N ASN A 39 19.98 21.40 10.33
CA ASN A 39 20.19 22.70 9.69
C ASN A 39 19.53 22.72 8.32
N LEU A 40 18.74 23.74 8.03
CA LEU A 40 18.01 23.89 6.77
C LEU A 40 18.30 25.27 6.17
N THR A 41 18.68 25.32 4.90
CA THR A 41 18.84 26.59 4.18
C THR A 41 17.61 26.84 3.32
N SER A 42 16.97 28.00 3.49
CA SER A 42 15.78 28.39 2.73
C SER A 42 15.70 29.92 2.64
N ASN A 43 15.26 30.46 1.50
CA ASN A 43 15.09 31.90 1.30
C ASN A 43 16.31 32.77 1.71
N GLY A 44 17.52 32.30 1.42
CA GLY A 44 18.76 33.00 1.77
C GLY A 44 19.16 32.96 3.26
N GLY A 45 18.38 32.27 4.11
CA GLY A 45 18.69 32.06 5.52
C GLY A 45 19.06 30.61 5.84
N THR A 46 19.87 30.42 6.89
CA THR A 46 20.16 29.11 7.48
C THR A 46 19.48 29.01 8.84
N TYR A 47 18.71 27.94 9.02
CA TYR A 47 17.83 27.72 10.16
C TYR A 47 18.25 26.48 10.93
N GLU A 48 18.27 26.58 12.26
CA GLU A 48 18.44 25.44 13.17
C GLU A 48 17.06 24.92 13.57
N HIS A 49 16.89 23.59 13.54
CA HIS A 49 15.66 22.94 13.96
C HIS A 49 15.48 23.00 15.49
N LYS A 50 14.49 23.78 15.96
CA LYS A 50 14.17 23.91 17.39
C LYS A 50 13.11 22.93 17.90
N GLN A 51 12.05 22.70 17.12
CA GLN A 51 10.92 21.89 17.57
C GLN A 51 10.16 21.27 16.40
N CYS A 52 9.67 20.04 16.59
CA CYS A 52 8.78 19.36 15.64
C CYS A 52 7.58 18.71 16.33
N TYR A 53 6.48 18.61 15.59
CA TYR A 53 5.24 17.98 16.07
C TYR A 53 4.63 17.08 14.98
N PRO A 54 4.51 15.76 15.22
CA PRO A 54 4.96 15.03 16.41
C PRO A 54 6.48 15.01 16.57
N PRO A 55 7.01 14.66 17.75
CA PRO A 55 8.44 14.42 17.94
C PRO A 55 9.00 13.42 16.92
N ALA A 56 10.23 13.64 16.45
CA ALA A 56 10.85 12.84 15.39
C ALA A 56 10.85 11.32 15.69
N HIS A 57 11.12 10.92 16.93
CA HIS A 57 11.11 9.50 17.32
C HIS A 57 9.72 8.85 17.17
N ILE A 58 8.65 9.60 17.41
CA ILE A 58 7.27 9.14 17.20
C ILE A 58 7.00 8.97 15.72
N SER A 59 7.32 10.00 14.93
CA SER A 59 7.19 9.97 13.47
C SER A 59 7.91 8.76 12.86
N ARG A 60 9.14 8.47 13.31
CA ARG A 60 9.90 7.29 12.87
C ARG A 60 9.17 5.97 13.15
N ARG A 61 8.52 5.84 14.31
CA ARG A 61 7.73 4.65 14.65
C ARG A 61 6.48 4.49 13.79
N TYR A 62 5.80 5.60 13.43
CA TYR A 62 4.69 5.54 12.49
C TYR A 62 5.10 5.02 11.11
N ALA A 63 6.36 5.21 10.69
CA ALA A 63 6.83 4.70 9.42
C ALA A 63 6.75 3.16 9.33
N VAL A 64 6.80 2.43 10.45
CA VAL A 64 6.66 0.96 10.50
C VAL A 64 5.30 0.50 9.94
N LEU A 65 4.29 1.38 9.97
CA LEU A 65 3.00 1.13 9.35
C LEU A 65 3.09 0.99 7.82
N ASN A 66 4.18 1.43 7.17
CA ASN A 66 4.38 1.11 5.76
C ASN A 66 4.55 -0.39 5.55
N VAL A 67 5.19 -1.12 6.47
CA VAL A 67 5.38 -2.57 6.33
C VAL A 67 4.08 -3.32 6.64
N PHE A 68 3.46 -3.04 7.79
CA PHE A 68 2.35 -3.85 8.31
C PHE A 68 0.96 -3.25 8.06
N GLY A 69 0.89 -1.93 7.86
CA GLY A 69 -0.34 -1.16 7.71
C GLY A 69 -0.71 -0.88 6.25
N PHE A 70 0.27 -0.82 5.34
CA PHE A 70 0.05 -0.40 3.95
C PHE A 70 -1.03 -1.21 3.26
N ARG A 71 -0.95 -2.55 3.31
CA ARG A 71 -1.96 -3.45 2.72
C ARG A 71 -3.38 -3.18 3.21
N ARG A 72 -3.55 -3.05 4.53
CA ARG A 72 -4.87 -2.82 5.15
C ARG A 72 -5.53 -1.54 4.63
N ILE A 73 -4.71 -0.52 4.37
CA ILE A 73 -5.15 0.78 3.91
C ILE A 73 -5.35 0.75 2.38
N ASN A 74 -4.39 0.19 1.65
CA ASN A 74 -4.21 0.32 0.21
C ASN A 74 -4.50 -0.97 -0.57
N TRP A 75 -5.46 -1.79 -0.14
CA TRP A 75 -5.78 -3.07 -0.79
C TRP A 75 -6.03 -3.00 -2.31
N ARG A 76 -6.46 -1.84 -2.84
CA ARG A 76 -6.60 -1.62 -4.29
C ARG A 76 -5.26 -1.64 -5.03
N PHE A 77 -4.20 -1.15 -4.38
CA PHE A 77 -2.85 -1.24 -4.90
C PHE A 77 -2.42 -2.70 -5.01
N ASP A 78 -2.70 -3.53 -4.00
CA ASP A 78 -2.45 -4.97 -4.04
C ASP A 78 -3.08 -5.60 -5.27
N ALA A 79 -4.34 -5.28 -5.56
CA ALA A 79 -5.09 -5.87 -6.66
C ALA A 79 -4.45 -5.59 -8.02
N ILE A 80 -4.07 -4.33 -8.28
CA ILE A 80 -3.37 -3.93 -9.50
C ILE A 80 -1.96 -4.55 -9.54
N GLY A 81 -1.27 -4.52 -8.41
CA GLY A 81 0.05 -5.09 -8.25
C GLY A 81 0.11 -6.60 -8.53
N GLY A 82 -0.90 -7.36 -8.10
CA GLY A 82 -1.03 -8.78 -8.39
C GLY A 82 -1.20 -9.07 -9.89
N ILE A 83 -1.95 -8.23 -10.61
CA ILE A 83 -2.05 -8.30 -12.08
C ILE A 83 -0.67 -8.02 -12.70
N GLY A 84 0.04 -7.02 -12.19
CA GLY A 84 1.41 -6.70 -12.61
C GLY A 84 2.37 -7.87 -12.39
N TYR A 85 2.34 -8.52 -11.23
CA TYR A 85 3.16 -9.71 -10.95
C TYR A 85 2.82 -10.84 -11.90
N PHE A 86 1.53 -11.10 -12.18
CA PHE A 86 1.13 -12.12 -13.13
C PHE A 86 1.66 -11.81 -14.54
N ALA A 87 1.55 -10.57 -15.01
CA ALA A 87 2.10 -10.15 -16.30
C ALA A 87 3.63 -10.29 -16.36
N MET A 88 4.33 -10.03 -15.25
CA MET A 88 5.78 -10.24 -15.15
C MET A 88 6.18 -11.71 -15.25
N VAL A 89 5.36 -12.65 -14.78
CA VAL A 89 5.68 -14.09 -14.83
C VAL A 89 4.99 -14.85 -15.96
N PHE A 90 4.08 -14.20 -16.68
CA PHE A 90 3.16 -14.81 -17.64
C PHE A 90 3.85 -15.74 -18.64
N SER A 91 4.95 -15.29 -19.24
CA SER A 91 5.68 -16.04 -20.28
C SER A 91 6.55 -17.18 -19.75
N MET A 92 6.63 -17.36 -18.42
CA MET A 92 7.49 -18.36 -17.77
C MET A 92 6.70 -19.50 -17.11
N PHE A 93 5.37 -19.49 -17.22
CA PHE A 93 4.53 -20.64 -16.86
C PHE A 93 4.52 -21.68 -17.98
N PRO A 94 4.34 -22.98 -17.67
CA PRO A 94 4.64 -23.63 -16.39
C PRO A 94 6.15 -23.80 -16.17
N ARG A 95 6.56 -24.09 -14.92
CA ARG A 95 7.93 -24.48 -14.60
C ARG A 95 8.00 -25.97 -14.35
N CYS A 96 8.30 -26.71 -15.41
CA CYS A 96 8.43 -28.18 -15.36
C CYS A 96 9.69 -28.66 -14.62
N SER A 97 10.68 -27.78 -14.44
CA SER A 97 11.93 -28.04 -13.71
C SER A 97 11.76 -28.16 -12.20
N VAL A 98 10.65 -27.68 -11.62
CA VAL A 98 10.47 -27.62 -10.15
C VAL A 98 10.43 -29.00 -9.47
N GLY A 99 10.22 -30.08 -10.23
CA GLY A 99 10.31 -31.45 -9.72
C GLY A 99 11.65 -31.75 -9.06
N SER A 100 12.76 -31.15 -9.52
CA SER A 100 14.09 -31.31 -8.90
C SER A 100 14.17 -30.72 -7.50
N ILE A 101 13.42 -29.65 -7.23
CA ILE A 101 13.34 -29.00 -5.90
C ILE A 101 12.63 -29.93 -4.92
N TYR A 102 11.51 -30.53 -5.35
CA TYR A 102 10.77 -31.48 -4.53
C TYR A 102 11.52 -32.79 -4.29
N ALA A 103 12.24 -33.29 -5.31
CA ALA A 103 13.00 -34.53 -5.25
C ALA A 103 14.33 -34.41 -4.48
N ALA A 104 14.72 -33.22 -4.02
CA ALA A 104 15.97 -33.00 -3.29
C ALA A 104 16.02 -33.80 -1.99
N ALA A 105 17.18 -34.39 -1.67
CA ALA A 105 17.33 -35.27 -0.51
C ALA A 105 17.42 -34.47 0.80
N THR A 106 17.93 -33.23 0.74
CA THR A 106 18.04 -32.34 1.89
C THR A 106 17.40 -30.98 1.65
N TYR A 107 17.04 -30.30 2.74
CA TYR A 107 16.48 -28.94 2.66
C TYR A 107 17.49 -27.92 2.11
N TRP A 108 18.80 -28.13 2.28
CA TRP A 108 19.84 -27.29 1.70
C TRP A 108 19.97 -27.47 0.19
N GLU A 109 19.88 -28.71 -0.29
CA GLU A 109 19.82 -28.99 -1.72
C GLU A 109 18.57 -28.37 -2.34
N ALA A 110 17.40 -28.51 -1.70
CA ALA A 110 16.16 -27.87 -2.15
C ALA A 110 16.32 -26.34 -2.23
N ALA A 111 16.93 -25.72 -1.22
CA ALA A 111 17.20 -24.28 -1.23
C ALA A 111 18.18 -23.88 -2.34
N ALA A 112 19.22 -24.68 -2.59
CA ALA A 112 20.17 -24.42 -3.68
C ALA A 112 19.50 -24.53 -5.06
N GLN A 113 18.68 -25.57 -5.28
CA GLN A 113 17.90 -25.75 -6.50
C GLN A 113 16.88 -24.63 -6.70
N PHE A 114 16.22 -24.18 -5.63
CA PHE A 114 15.32 -23.03 -5.68
C PHE A 114 16.05 -21.75 -6.12
N CYS A 115 17.22 -21.48 -5.56
CA CYS A 115 18.06 -20.35 -5.97
C CYS A 115 18.54 -20.46 -7.42
N GLN A 116 18.91 -21.66 -7.88
CA GLN A 116 19.28 -21.90 -9.27
C GLN A 116 18.10 -21.63 -10.22
N GLU A 117 16.90 -22.08 -9.87
CA GLU A 117 15.69 -21.81 -10.67
C GLU A 117 15.33 -20.32 -10.71
N LEU A 118 15.56 -19.56 -9.63
CA LEU A 118 15.42 -18.09 -9.68
C LEU A 118 16.38 -17.45 -10.70
N VAL A 119 17.62 -17.93 -10.77
CA VAL A 119 18.61 -17.46 -11.75
C VAL A 119 18.19 -17.86 -13.17
N HIS A 120 17.66 -19.07 -13.36
CA HIS A 120 17.10 -19.51 -14.63
C HIS A 120 15.93 -18.63 -15.08
N LEU A 121 15.00 -18.31 -14.18
CA LEU A 121 13.90 -17.39 -14.48
C LEU A 121 14.38 -15.99 -14.88
N LEU A 122 15.41 -15.44 -14.20
CA LEU A 122 16.01 -14.17 -14.61
C LEU A 122 16.63 -14.23 -16.01
N ARG A 123 17.28 -15.34 -16.35
CA ARG A 123 17.83 -15.57 -17.69
C ARG A 123 16.71 -15.67 -18.72
N ASP A 124 15.72 -16.52 -18.48
CA ASP A 124 14.58 -16.77 -19.38
C ASP A 124 13.75 -15.49 -19.61
N MET A 125 13.59 -14.66 -18.58
CA MET A 125 12.97 -13.36 -18.69
C MET A 125 13.65 -12.50 -19.78
N VAL A 126 14.98 -12.47 -19.80
CA VAL A 126 15.76 -11.62 -20.71
C VAL A 126 15.92 -12.25 -22.09
N THR A 127 15.99 -13.58 -22.19
CA THR A 127 16.34 -14.27 -23.45
C THR A 127 15.13 -14.70 -24.27
N THR A 128 14.06 -15.19 -23.63
CA THR A 128 12.96 -15.89 -24.33
C THR A 128 11.57 -15.29 -24.04
N SER A 129 11.41 -14.55 -22.94
CA SER A 129 10.10 -14.18 -22.41
C SER A 129 9.73 -12.71 -22.67
N TYR A 130 9.37 -12.38 -23.92
CA TYR A 130 9.16 -10.98 -24.35
C TYR A 130 8.09 -10.20 -23.57
N VAL A 131 6.95 -10.82 -23.24
CA VAL A 131 5.85 -10.12 -22.50
C VAL A 131 6.30 -9.80 -21.08
N SER A 132 6.88 -10.79 -20.39
CA SER A 132 7.48 -10.64 -19.07
C SER A 132 8.58 -9.57 -19.06
N LEU A 133 9.47 -9.59 -20.07
CA LEU A 133 10.55 -8.59 -20.21
C LEU A 133 10.00 -7.17 -20.37
N LEU A 134 9.02 -6.98 -21.27
CA LEU A 134 8.41 -5.68 -21.50
C LEU A 134 7.73 -5.16 -20.23
N CYS A 135 7.04 -6.03 -19.50
CA CYS A 135 6.42 -5.69 -18.22
C CYS A 135 7.48 -5.26 -17.18
N SER A 136 8.58 -6.01 -17.05
CA SER A 136 9.68 -5.70 -16.15
C SER A 136 10.40 -4.40 -16.51
N ILE A 137 10.60 -4.11 -17.81
CA ILE A 137 11.15 -2.83 -18.29
C ILE A 137 10.18 -1.69 -17.98
N GLY A 138 8.88 -1.88 -18.22
CA GLY A 138 7.84 -0.91 -17.89
C GLY A 138 7.82 -0.56 -16.40
N MET A 139 7.92 -1.59 -15.54
CA MET A 139 8.08 -1.40 -14.10
C MET A 139 9.36 -0.63 -13.78
N LEU A 140 10.52 -0.99 -14.34
CA LEU A 140 11.77 -0.30 -14.12
C LEU A 140 11.70 1.19 -14.47
N VAL A 141 11.21 1.50 -15.68
CA VAL A 141 11.03 2.89 -16.14
C VAL A 141 10.06 3.63 -15.23
N GLY A 142 8.95 3.00 -14.85
CA GLY A 142 7.99 3.57 -13.90
C GLY A 142 8.63 3.89 -12.54
N MET A 143 9.36 2.93 -11.95
CA MET A 143 9.97 3.10 -10.64
C MET A 143 11.07 4.17 -10.65
N ILE A 144 11.85 4.31 -11.72
CA ILE A 144 12.80 5.42 -11.89
C ILE A 144 12.05 6.75 -12.09
N GLY A 145 10.98 6.73 -12.89
CA GLY A 145 10.14 7.88 -13.22
C GLY A 145 9.39 8.47 -12.04
N PHE A 146 9.00 7.65 -11.07
CA PHE A 146 8.30 8.06 -9.85
C PHE A 146 9.19 8.13 -8.60
N ALA A 147 10.48 7.84 -8.70
CA ALA A 147 11.41 7.97 -7.57
C ALA A 147 11.56 9.43 -7.11
N ASP A 148 11.11 9.73 -5.89
CA ASP A 148 11.24 11.04 -5.23
C ASP A 148 12.64 11.19 -4.60
N CYS A 149 13.64 11.22 -5.48
CA CYS A 149 15.03 11.42 -5.13
C CYS A 149 15.56 12.68 -5.81
N THR A 150 16.42 13.42 -5.12
CA THR A 150 16.96 14.72 -5.58
C THR A 150 17.85 14.62 -6.82
N THR A 151 18.44 13.45 -7.09
CA THR A 151 19.39 13.25 -8.19
C THR A 151 19.03 12.05 -9.06
N LEU A 152 19.27 12.17 -10.37
CA LEU A 152 19.00 11.08 -11.33
C LEU A 152 19.73 9.77 -10.98
N PRO A 153 21.03 9.75 -10.59
CA PRO A 153 21.68 8.51 -10.19
C PRO A 153 20.98 7.81 -9.01
N LYS A 154 20.49 8.57 -8.03
CA LYS A 154 19.75 8.03 -6.88
C LYS A 154 18.39 7.47 -7.31
N ARG A 155 17.71 8.14 -8.26
CA ARG A 155 16.47 7.63 -8.88
C ARG A 155 16.70 6.31 -9.60
N CYS A 156 17.76 6.22 -10.40
CA CYS A 156 18.13 5.00 -11.11
C CYS A 156 18.47 3.86 -10.14
N ALA A 157 19.33 4.11 -9.14
CA ALA A 157 19.71 3.11 -8.15
C ALA A 157 18.50 2.59 -7.37
N MET A 158 17.63 3.49 -6.91
CA MET A 158 16.43 3.12 -6.17
C MET A 158 15.43 2.36 -7.05
N GLY A 159 15.18 2.86 -8.28
CA GLY A 159 14.31 2.22 -9.25
C GLY A 159 14.78 0.82 -9.66
N MET A 160 16.09 0.63 -9.86
CA MET A 160 16.67 -0.69 -10.10
C MET A 160 16.49 -1.62 -8.90
N ALA A 161 16.81 -1.17 -7.68
CA ALA A 161 16.72 -1.99 -6.48
C ALA A 161 15.28 -2.47 -6.21
N VAL A 162 14.30 -1.56 -6.30
CA VAL A 162 12.90 -1.90 -6.05
C VAL A 162 12.31 -2.76 -7.16
N SER A 163 12.64 -2.49 -8.43
CA SER A 163 12.18 -3.32 -9.56
C SER A 163 12.76 -4.72 -9.48
N PHE A 164 14.05 -4.84 -9.15
CA PHE A 164 14.70 -6.13 -8.93
C PHE A 164 14.03 -6.89 -7.77
N THR A 165 13.74 -6.21 -6.66
CA THR A 165 13.05 -6.83 -5.51
C THR A 165 11.66 -7.34 -5.90
N HIS A 166 10.90 -6.56 -6.68
CA HIS A 166 9.60 -7.00 -7.21
C HIS A 166 9.73 -8.18 -8.17
N CYS A 167 10.73 -8.21 -9.06
CA CYS A 167 11.00 -9.34 -9.95
C CYS A 167 11.31 -10.62 -9.16
N ILE A 168 12.24 -10.56 -8.21
CA ILE A 168 12.58 -11.72 -7.36
C ILE A 168 11.36 -12.20 -6.57
N ALA A 169 10.56 -11.28 -6.04
CA ALA A 169 9.34 -11.64 -5.31
C ALA A 169 8.30 -12.31 -6.21
N ALA A 170 8.07 -11.81 -7.42
CA ALA A 170 7.15 -12.43 -8.38
C ALA A 170 7.62 -13.82 -8.80
N PHE A 171 8.93 -14.00 -9.03
CA PHE A 171 9.53 -15.28 -9.41
C PHE A 171 9.49 -16.28 -8.26
N THR A 172 9.71 -15.80 -7.04
CA THR A 172 9.56 -16.61 -5.82
C THR A 172 8.13 -17.14 -5.71
N ILE A 173 7.11 -16.29 -5.95
CA ILE A 173 5.70 -16.72 -5.92
C ILE A 173 5.38 -17.68 -7.07
N LEU A 174 5.94 -17.46 -8.27
CA LEU A 174 5.83 -18.41 -9.38
C LEU A 174 6.36 -19.79 -8.99
N LEU A 175 7.59 -19.86 -8.46
CA LEU A 175 8.20 -21.13 -8.07
C LEU A 175 7.43 -21.81 -6.93
N VAL A 176 6.99 -21.05 -5.92
CA VAL A 176 6.16 -21.60 -4.84
C VAL A 176 4.85 -22.16 -5.39
N TYR A 177 4.19 -21.42 -6.29
CA TYR A 177 2.95 -21.85 -6.92
C TYR A 177 3.14 -23.14 -7.74
N GLU A 178 4.17 -23.20 -8.58
CA GLU A 178 4.50 -24.38 -9.39
C GLU A 178 4.91 -25.57 -8.52
N CYS A 179 5.64 -25.36 -7.42
CA CYS A 179 5.97 -26.41 -6.45
C CYS A 179 4.71 -26.97 -5.78
N LEU A 180 3.73 -26.12 -5.44
CA LEU A 180 2.46 -26.58 -4.85
C LEU A 180 1.70 -27.48 -5.83
N LEU A 181 1.66 -27.11 -7.11
CA LEU A 181 1.04 -27.94 -8.16
C LEU A 181 1.79 -29.25 -8.38
N GLU A 182 3.12 -29.22 -8.41
CA GLU A 182 3.97 -30.40 -8.56
C GLU A 182 3.75 -31.39 -7.41
N VAL A 183 3.79 -30.91 -6.17
CA VAL A 183 3.57 -31.73 -4.96
C VAL A 183 2.19 -32.40 -5.01
N ALA A 184 1.15 -31.63 -5.37
CA ALA A 184 -0.20 -32.15 -5.47
C ALA A 184 -0.34 -33.18 -6.60
N SER A 185 0.33 -32.96 -7.74
CA SER A 185 0.30 -33.86 -8.90
C SER A 185 1.02 -35.18 -8.61
N VAL A 186 2.24 -35.11 -8.04
CA VAL A 186 3.05 -36.30 -7.72
C VAL A 186 2.37 -37.17 -6.66
N ARG A 187 1.74 -36.56 -5.65
CA ARG A 187 0.96 -37.28 -4.63
C ARG A 187 -0.35 -37.88 -5.16
N GLY A 188 -0.67 -37.66 -6.43
CA GLY A 188 -1.90 -38.14 -7.06
C GLY A 188 -3.15 -37.42 -6.58
N SER A 189 -3.02 -36.24 -5.97
CA SER A 189 -4.16 -35.43 -5.56
C SER A 189 -4.72 -34.56 -6.68
N LEU A 190 -3.93 -34.30 -7.73
CA LEU A 190 -4.34 -33.55 -8.92
C LEU A 190 -3.77 -34.19 -10.21
N GLY A 191 -4.42 -33.97 -11.34
CA GLY A 191 -3.90 -34.18 -12.69
C GLY A 191 -3.96 -35.61 -13.23
N ARG A 192 -4.93 -36.43 -12.79
CA ARG A 192 -5.03 -37.87 -13.16
C ARG A 192 -6.39 -38.33 -13.66
N GLU A 193 -7.48 -37.78 -13.13
CA GLU A 193 -8.83 -38.35 -13.28
C GLU A 193 -9.66 -37.64 -14.38
N GLY A 194 -9.06 -36.69 -15.10
CA GLY A 194 -9.63 -36.00 -16.26
C GLY A 194 -10.40 -34.73 -15.91
N GLU A 195 -10.89 -34.00 -16.92
CA GLU A 195 -11.43 -32.62 -16.76
C GLU A 195 -12.73 -32.50 -15.92
N HIS A 196 -13.26 -33.62 -15.41
CA HIS A 196 -14.55 -33.68 -14.74
C HIS A 196 -14.53 -34.48 -13.42
N THR A 197 -13.36 -34.59 -12.77
CA THR A 197 -13.18 -35.18 -11.44
C THR A 197 -14.27 -34.81 -10.44
N LEU A 198 -14.47 -33.51 -10.21
CA LEU A 198 -15.46 -33.03 -9.25
C LEU A 198 -16.89 -33.45 -9.63
N TYR A 199 -17.21 -33.47 -10.92
CA TYR A 199 -18.51 -33.93 -11.41
C TYR A 199 -18.68 -35.44 -11.25
N LEU A 200 -17.64 -36.24 -11.50
CA LEU A 200 -17.66 -37.68 -11.29
C LEU A 200 -17.84 -38.03 -9.81
N PHE A 201 -17.15 -37.31 -8.92
CA PHE A 201 -17.34 -37.44 -7.47
C PHE A 201 -18.75 -37.03 -7.01
N PHE A 202 -19.27 -35.93 -7.55
CA PHE A 202 -20.63 -35.49 -7.26
C PHE A 202 -21.66 -36.52 -7.74
N SER A 203 -21.54 -36.98 -8.97
CA SER A 203 -22.44 -37.96 -9.59
C SER A 203 -22.43 -39.30 -8.85
N SER A 204 -21.26 -39.77 -8.38
CA SER A 204 -21.16 -41.03 -7.63
C SER A 204 -21.76 -40.96 -6.21
N THR A 205 -21.96 -39.75 -5.67
CA THR A 205 -22.56 -39.53 -4.35
C THR A 205 -24.08 -39.34 -4.42
N LEU A 206 -24.63 -39.09 -5.61
CA LEU A 206 -26.07 -38.94 -5.80
C LEU A 206 -26.80 -40.30 -5.82
N PRO A 207 -28.03 -40.38 -5.27
CA PRO A 207 -28.88 -41.56 -5.43
C PRO A 207 -29.15 -41.88 -6.91
N ASP A 208 -29.34 -43.15 -7.25
CA ASP A 208 -29.72 -43.52 -8.61
C ASP A 208 -31.13 -43.01 -8.95
N PHE A 209 -31.19 -41.98 -9.80
CA PHE A 209 -32.44 -41.38 -10.28
C PHE A 209 -32.96 -42.01 -11.58
N SER A 210 -32.41 -43.16 -12.01
CA SER A 210 -32.84 -43.88 -13.22
C SER A 210 -34.35 -44.10 -13.29
N ALA A 211 -35.01 -44.35 -12.15
CA ALA A 211 -36.46 -44.54 -12.03
C ALA A 211 -37.29 -43.27 -12.33
N ILE A 212 -36.72 -42.08 -12.18
CA ILE A 212 -37.40 -40.80 -12.47
C ILE A 212 -37.18 -40.37 -13.92
N ARG A 213 -36.12 -40.89 -14.57
CA ARG A 213 -35.74 -40.55 -15.95
C ARG A 213 -36.85 -40.84 -16.97
N GLN A 214 -37.71 -41.81 -16.70
CA GLN A 214 -38.89 -42.12 -17.53
C GLN A 214 -39.92 -40.98 -17.61
N TYR A 215 -39.90 -40.05 -16.64
CA TYR A 215 -40.79 -38.89 -16.59
C TYR A 215 -40.15 -37.60 -17.12
N ASP A 216 -38.88 -37.65 -17.57
CA ASP A 216 -38.15 -36.47 -18.09
C ASP A 216 -38.49 -36.18 -19.57
N ILE A 217 -39.76 -35.84 -19.83
CA ILE A 217 -40.29 -35.61 -21.18
C ILE A 217 -39.65 -34.39 -21.86
N PHE A 218 -39.10 -33.45 -21.08
CA PHE A 218 -38.49 -32.21 -21.57
C PHE A 218 -36.95 -32.24 -21.62
N GLY A 219 -36.31 -33.34 -21.24
CA GLY A 219 -34.84 -33.44 -21.19
C GLY A 219 -34.19 -32.52 -20.13
N LEU A 220 -34.94 -32.15 -19.09
CA LEU A 220 -34.49 -31.26 -18.02
C LEU A 220 -33.43 -31.93 -17.15
N ALA A 221 -33.47 -33.26 -16.97
CA ALA A 221 -32.48 -33.97 -16.16
C ALA A 221 -31.13 -34.08 -16.89
N SER A 222 -31.13 -34.29 -18.22
CA SER A 222 -29.88 -34.21 -19.00
C SER A 222 -29.32 -32.80 -19.03
N LEU A 223 -30.17 -31.79 -19.23
CA LEU A 223 -29.75 -30.38 -19.21
C LEU A 223 -29.16 -29.98 -17.85
N TYR A 224 -29.77 -30.44 -16.75
CA TYR A 224 -29.25 -30.25 -15.40
C TYR A 224 -27.90 -30.96 -15.20
N GLY A 225 -27.75 -32.20 -15.66
CA GLY A 225 -26.49 -32.94 -15.60
C GLY A 225 -25.36 -32.22 -16.36
N ASP A 226 -25.63 -31.80 -17.59
CA ASP A 226 -24.67 -31.05 -18.41
C ASP A 226 -24.35 -29.68 -17.81
N PHE A 227 -25.34 -29.00 -17.23
CA PHE A 227 -25.15 -27.74 -16.51
C PHE A 227 -24.28 -27.92 -15.25
N MET A 228 -24.56 -28.94 -14.44
CA MET A 228 -23.77 -29.24 -13.24
C MET A 228 -22.34 -29.66 -13.61
N ARG A 229 -22.17 -30.44 -14.69
CA ARG A 229 -20.86 -30.79 -15.25
C ARG A 229 -20.08 -29.55 -15.67
N LEU A 230 -20.73 -28.60 -16.35
CA LEU A 230 -20.13 -27.32 -16.72
C LEU A 230 -19.74 -26.49 -15.49
N CYS A 231 -20.64 -26.32 -14.52
CA CYS A 231 -20.36 -25.59 -13.29
C CYS A 231 -19.18 -26.20 -12.52
N MET A 232 -19.17 -27.51 -12.32
CA MET A 232 -18.11 -28.19 -11.59
C MET A 232 -16.77 -28.16 -12.34
N ALA A 233 -16.77 -28.27 -13.66
CA ALA A 233 -15.56 -28.06 -14.46
C ALA A 233 -14.98 -26.65 -14.29
N ILE A 234 -15.84 -25.62 -14.14
CA ILE A 234 -15.40 -24.24 -13.85
C ILE A 234 -14.82 -24.10 -12.44
N PHE A 235 -15.31 -24.88 -11.46
CA PHE A 235 -14.81 -24.83 -10.08
C PHE A 235 -13.63 -25.77 -9.81
N ASP A 236 -13.40 -26.79 -10.64
CA ASP A 236 -12.28 -27.74 -10.55
C ASP A 236 -10.98 -27.18 -11.17
N VAL A 237 -10.71 -25.91 -10.88
CA VAL A 237 -9.61 -25.16 -11.49
C VAL A 237 -8.23 -25.76 -11.19
N PRO A 238 -7.92 -26.23 -9.97
CA PRO A 238 -6.62 -26.86 -9.70
C PRO A 238 -6.38 -28.13 -10.52
N GLU A 239 -7.40 -28.97 -10.74
CA GLU A 239 -7.28 -30.16 -11.60
C GLU A 239 -7.00 -29.74 -13.04
N VAL A 240 -7.81 -28.81 -13.57
CA VAL A 240 -7.64 -28.28 -14.93
C VAL A 240 -6.22 -27.73 -15.13
N VAL A 241 -5.72 -26.93 -14.18
CA VAL A 241 -4.34 -26.42 -14.24
C VAL A 241 -3.31 -27.56 -14.24
N ALA A 242 -3.46 -28.56 -13.36
CA ALA A 242 -2.53 -29.67 -13.27
C ALA A 242 -2.52 -30.55 -14.54
N LEU A 243 -3.69 -30.85 -15.13
CA LEU A 243 -3.81 -31.62 -16.37
C LEU A 243 -3.11 -30.92 -17.54
N HIS A 244 -3.41 -29.64 -17.75
CA HIS A 244 -2.80 -28.85 -18.81
C HIS A 244 -1.29 -28.69 -18.58
N ARG A 245 -0.86 -28.42 -17.33
CA ARG A 245 0.55 -28.37 -16.95
C ARG A 245 1.29 -29.67 -17.29
N ASN A 246 0.74 -30.83 -16.90
CA ASN A 246 1.35 -32.13 -17.17
C ASN A 246 1.48 -32.38 -18.68
N LYS A 247 0.46 -32.01 -19.46
CA LYS A 247 0.48 -32.09 -20.93
C LYS A 247 1.57 -31.18 -21.54
N ILE A 248 1.68 -29.93 -21.09
CA ILE A 248 2.74 -28.99 -21.50
C ILE A 248 4.12 -29.54 -21.15
N CYS A 249 4.30 -30.05 -19.93
CA CYS A 249 5.61 -30.54 -19.48
C CYS A 249 6.05 -31.83 -20.18
N ALA A 250 5.11 -32.68 -20.59
CA ALA A 250 5.41 -33.92 -21.31
C ALA A 250 5.64 -33.70 -22.82
N SER A 251 4.90 -32.79 -23.45
CA SER A 251 4.81 -32.72 -24.92
C SER A 251 4.97 -31.32 -25.50
N GLY A 252 5.23 -30.31 -24.66
CA GLY A 252 5.37 -28.91 -25.08
C GLY A 252 4.03 -28.21 -25.33
N PHE A 253 4.10 -26.90 -25.61
CA PHE A 253 2.92 -26.07 -25.85
C PHE A 253 2.13 -26.45 -27.12
N ASP A 254 2.79 -27.02 -28.12
CA ASP A 254 2.15 -27.43 -29.38
C ASP A 254 1.14 -28.58 -29.20
N SER A 255 1.18 -29.25 -28.04
CA SER A 255 0.21 -30.28 -27.67
C SER A 255 -1.19 -29.72 -27.37
N LEU A 256 -1.32 -28.40 -27.18
CA LEU A 256 -2.56 -27.77 -26.74
C LEU A 256 -3.25 -26.96 -27.83
N GLY A 257 -4.58 -27.10 -27.88
CA GLY A 257 -5.42 -26.21 -28.66
C GLY A 257 -5.41 -24.79 -28.10
N ARG A 258 -5.74 -23.79 -28.93
CA ARG A 258 -5.82 -22.39 -28.49
C ARG A 258 -6.79 -22.17 -27.33
N MET A 259 -7.91 -22.91 -27.32
CA MET A 259 -8.92 -22.81 -26.25
C MET A 259 -8.44 -23.46 -24.96
N GLU A 260 -7.73 -24.60 -25.04
CA GLU A 260 -7.09 -25.25 -23.90
C GLU A 260 -6.02 -24.33 -23.27
N LEU A 261 -5.20 -23.69 -24.12
CA LEU A 261 -4.18 -22.73 -23.66
C LEU A 261 -4.81 -21.50 -22.98
N TRP A 262 -5.90 -20.97 -23.53
CA TRP A 262 -6.66 -19.88 -22.89
C TRP A 262 -7.24 -20.31 -21.55
N THR A 263 -7.82 -21.50 -21.50
CA THR A 263 -8.40 -22.09 -20.28
C THR A 263 -7.31 -22.25 -19.21
N TYR A 264 -6.12 -22.72 -19.60
CA TYR A 264 -4.97 -22.83 -18.71
C TYR A 264 -4.59 -21.50 -18.06
N TYR A 265 -4.36 -20.44 -18.84
CA TYR A 265 -3.99 -19.13 -18.27
C TYR A 265 -5.12 -18.45 -17.50
N ALA A 266 -6.38 -18.58 -17.95
CA ALA A 266 -7.54 -18.07 -17.23
C ALA A 266 -7.71 -18.77 -15.87
N SER A 267 -7.37 -20.05 -15.79
CA SER A 267 -7.39 -20.88 -14.59
C SER A 267 -6.24 -20.58 -13.63
N LEU A 268 -5.04 -20.34 -14.15
CA LEU A 268 -3.85 -19.97 -13.37
C LEU A 268 -4.01 -18.62 -12.66
N PHE A 269 -4.52 -17.62 -13.38
CA PHE A 269 -4.56 -16.23 -12.95
C PHE A 269 -5.15 -16.02 -11.54
N PRO A 270 -6.38 -16.47 -11.22
CA PRO A 270 -6.99 -16.16 -9.92
C PRO A 270 -6.19 -16.72 -8.74
N TYR A 271 -5.63 -17.92 -8.86
CA TYR A 271 -4.86 -18.54 -7.77
C TYR A 271 -3.51 -17.87 -7.58
N PHE A 272 -2.78 -17.65 -8.67
CA PHE A 272 -1.52 -16.90 -8.60
C PHE A 272 -1.75 -15.49 -8.05
N TRP A 273 -2.78 -14.80 -8.51
CA TRP A 273 -3.14 -13.45 -8.06
C TRP A 273 -3.41 -13.42 -6.56
N VAL A 274 -4.18 -14.38 -6.02
CA VAL A 274 -4.43 -14.49 -4.56
C VAL A 274 -3.12 -14.65 -3.77
N LEU A 275 -2.16 -15.43 -4.26
CA LEU A 275 -0.84 -15.60 -3.62
C LEU A 275 0.06 -14.36 -3.77
N ALA A 276 -0.01 -13.68 -4.91
CA ALA A 276 0.86 -12.55 -5.23
C ALA A 276 0.44 -11.26 -4.51
N THR A 277 -0.87 -10.98 -4.41
CA THR A 277 -1.37 -9.70 -3.86
C THR A 277 -0.83 -9.33 -2.46
N PRO A 278 -0.72 -10.23 -1.46
CA PRO A 278 -0.09 -9.92 -0.17
C PRO A 278 1.37 -9.49 -0.29
N VAL A 279 2.11 -10.18 -1.17
CA VAL A 279 3.56 -10.03 -1.30
C VAL A 279 3.91 -8.71 -1.97
N VAL A 280 3.12 -8.30 -2.97
CA VAL A 280 3.32 -7.00 -3.65
C VAL A 280 3.31 -5.85 -2.64
N SER A 281 2.28 -5.78 -1.81
CA SER A 281 2.16 -4.70 -0.83
C SER A 281 3.13 -4.80 0.32
N PHE A 282 3.55 -6.01 0.69
CA PHE A 282 4.63 -6.18 1.66
C PHE A 282 5.97 -5.65 1.12
N VAL A 283 6.32 -6.00 -0.12
CA VAL A 283 7.55 -5.52 -0.78
C VAL A 283 7.51 -4.00 -0.94
N PHE A 284 6.41 -3.45 -1.47
CA PHE A 284 6.28 -2.02 -1.70
C PHE A 284 6.23 -1.21 -0.39
N GLY A 285 5.53 -1.70 0.62
CA GLY A 285 5.51 -1.12 1.96
C GLY A 285 6.88 -1.11 2.63
N THR A 286 7.62 -2.22 2.51
CA THR A 286 9.02 -2.32 3.00
C THR A 286 9.93 -1.36 2.26
N TYR A 287 9.77 -1.24 0.94
CA TYR A 287 10.48 -0.27 0.12
C TYR A 287 10.26 1.17 0.62
N LEU A 288 9.01 1.58 0.85
CA LEU A 288 8.71 2.93 1.37
C LEU A 288 9.32 3.15 2.76
N TYR A 289 9.26 2.14 3.63
CA TYR A 289 9.89 2.20 4.96
C TYR A 289 11.40 2.41 4.88
N LEU A 290 12.11 1.62 4.07
CA LEU A 290 13.57 1.71 3.94
C LEU A 290 14.00 2.99 3.21
N SER A 291 13.31 3.32 2.11
CA SER A 291 13.51 4.56 1.34
C SER A 291 13.45 5.80 2.22
N LEU A 292 12.46 5.84 3.11
CA LEU A 292 12.28 6.93 4.05
C LEU A 292 13.39 6.95 5.12
N ASN A 293 13.56 5.83 5.82
CA ASN A 293 14.34 5.80 7.06
C ASN A 293 15.86 5.75 6.84
N MET A 294 16.30 5.19 5.72
CA MET A 294 17.73 5.03 5.40
C MET A 294 18.20 6.08 4.40
N PHE A 295 17.37 6.43 3.42
CA PHE A 295 17.77 7.28 2.30
C PHE A 295 17.15 8.69 2.34
N GLY A 296 16.18 8.95 3.23
CA GLY A 296 15.50 10.24 3.32
C GLY A 296 14.68 10.61 2.08
N CYS A 297 14.27 9.62 1.30
CA CYS A 297 13.49 9.79 0.06
C CYS A 297 12.06 9.30 0.24
N HIS A 298 11.19 9.63 -0.72
CA HIS A 298 9.78 9.20 -0.69
C HIS A 298 9.02 9.60 0.57
N TYR A 299 9.38 10.74 1.16
CA TYR A 299 8.76 11.19 2.40
C TYR A 299 7.28 11.55 2.22
N ASN A 300 6.89 11.96 1.01
CA ASN A 300 5.49 12.16 0.67
C ASN A 300 4.75 10.83 0.47
N GLU A 301 5.26 9.91 -0.33
CA GLU A 301 4.59 8.62 -0.61
C GLU A 301 4.50 7.73 0.64
N ALA A 302 5.57 7.69 1.44
CA ALA A 302 5.65 6.87 2.65
C ALA A 302 4.68 7.31 3.76
N PHE A 303 4.20 8.55 3.77
CA PHE A 303 3.23 9.01 4.78
C PHE A 303 1.85 9.29 4.19
N SER A 304 1.75 9.67 2.92
CA SER A 304 0.46 9.81 2.22
C SER A 304 -0.24 8.46 2.09
N SER A 305 0.50 7.38 1.79
CA SER A 305 -0.05 6.01 1.72
C SER A 305 -0.61 5.52 3.05
N LEU A 306 -0.14 6.06 4.18
CA LEU A 306 -0.62 5.74 5.53
C LEU A 306 -1.88 6.51 5.92
N ARG A 307 -2.19 7.63 5.24
CA ARG A 307 -3.38 8.46 5.50
C ARG A 307 -3.56 8.81 6.98
N ILE A 308 -2.45 9.09 7.67
CA ILE A 308 -2.47 9.41 9.10
C ILE A 308 -3.13 10.78 9.28
N ALA A 309 -4.35 10.79 9.83
CA ALA A 309 -5.11 12.00 10.11
C ALA A 309 -4.76 12.65 11.47
N SER A 310 -3.90 11.99 12.26
CA SER A 310 -3.47 12.42 13.59
C SER A 310 -2.32 13.43 13.53
N TYR A 311 -2.04 14.10 14.66
CA TYR A 311 -1.06 15.20 14.80
C TYR A 311 -1.32 16.39 13.89
N LYS A 312 -2.55 16.91 13.93
CA LYS A 312 -2.87 18.17 13.27
C LYS A 312 -2.44 19.33 14.15
N ASN A 313 -1.98 20.41 13.53
CA ASN A 313 -1.56 21.60 14.23
C ASN A 313 -2.03 22.86 13.50
N PHE A 314 -2.13 23.96 14.25
CA PHE A 314 -2.41 25.28 13.72
C PHE A 314 -1.68 26.34 14.52
N LEU A 315 -1.42 27.49 13.87
CA LEU A 315 -0.77 28.62 14.50
C LEU A 315 -1.80 29.70 14.82
N ARG A 316 -1.63 30.35 15.98
CA ARG A 316 -2.32 31.59 16.31
C ARG A 316 -1.27 32.67 16.49
N LEU A 317 -1.32 33.68 15.62
CA LEU A 317 -0.43 34.84 15.67
C LEU A 317 -1.15 35.99 16.38
N HIS A 318 -0.46 36.63 17.30
CA HIS A 318 -0.95 37.75 18.08
C HIS A 318 0.08 38.89 18.05
N PHE A 319 -0.33 40.03 17.50
CA PHE A 319 0.46 41.25 17.57
C PHE A 319 0.03 42.01 18.83
N ASP A 320 0.98 42.26 19.73
CA ASP A 320 0.69 43.03 20.93
C ASP A 320 0.75 44.54 20.68
N LYS A 321 0.44 45.32 21.72
CA LYS A 321 0.41 46.79 21.65
C LYS A 321 1.80 47.39 21.44
N GLU A 322 2.84 46.66 21.83
CA GLU A 322 4.24 47.05 21.69
C GLU A 322 4.81 46.71 20.29
N GLY A 323 4.00 46.07 19.43
CA GLY A 323 4.38 45.66 18.08
C GLY A 323 5.25 44.40 18.04
N ARG A 324 5.30 43.62 19.12
CA ARG A 324 5.90 42.28 19.14
C ARG A 324 4.90 41.28 18.58
N LEU A 325 5.42 40.22 17.97
CA LEU A 325 4.63 39.13 17.43
C LEU A 325 4.77 37.90 18.32
N GLU A 326 3.68 37.49 18.95
CA GLU A 326 3.56 36.22 19.65
C GLU A 326 2.95 35.16 18.74
N ILE A 327 3.65 34.03 18.60
CA ILE A 327 3.21 32.89 17.80
C ILE A 327 2.93 31.73 18.75
N PHE A 328 1.69 31.27 18.80
CA PHE A 328 1.28 30.09 19.54
C PHE A 328 1.07 28.92 18.58
N ALA A 329 1.80 27.83 18.78
CA ALA A 329 1.61 26.59 18.05
C ALA A 329 0.71 25.65 18.87
N PHE A 330 -0.44 25.28 18.33
CA PHE A 330 -1.39 24.37 18.98
C PHE A 330 -1.47 23.02 18.26
N GLY A 331 -1.53 21.93 19.02
CA GLY A 331 -1.53 20.56 18.54
C GLY A 331 -2.79 19.79 18.92
N VAL A 332 -3.15 18.83 18.06
CA VAL A 332 -4.17 17.80 18.31
C VAL A 332 -3.58 16.45 17.94
N ASP A 333 -3.26 15.65 18.95
CA ASP A 333 -2.54 14.38 18.76
C ASP A 333 -3.40 13.37 18.02
N LYS A 334 -4.67 13.20 18.44
CA LYS A 334 -5.59 12.24 17.85
C LYS A 334 -6.80 12.94 17.28
N MET A 335 -6.95 12.87 15.96
CA MET A 335 -8.09 13.49 15.28
C MET A 335 -9.35 12.60 15.42
N PRO A 336 -10.46 13.12 15.96
CA PRO A 336 -11.75 12.42 15.97
C PRO A 336 -12.18 11.98 14.58
N ARG A 337 -12.69 10.75 14.48
CA ARG A 337 -13.19 10.20 13.20
C ARG A 337 -14.69 10.34 13.03
N ARG A 338 -15.43 10.49 14.14
CA ARG A 338 -16.89 10.61 14.14
C ARG A 338 -17.28 12.00 14.63
N TRP A 339 -18.06 12.68 13.82
CA TRP A 339 -18.51 14.05 14.06
C TRP A 339 -20.03 14.09 13.98
N CYS A 340 -20.64 14.93 14.80
CA CYS A 340 -22.06 15.26 14.73
C CYS A 340 -22.23 16.77 14.70
N ARG A 341 -23.37 17.24 14.20
CA ARG A 341 -23.71 18.66 14.25
C ARG A 341 -23.79 19.09 15.72
N ASP A 342 -23.15 20.20 16.08
CA ASP A 342 -23.25 20.73 17.45
C ASP A 342 -24.67 21.29 17.65
N PRO A 343 -25.50 20.67 18.52
CA PRO A 343 -26.84 21.18 18.79
C PRO A 343 -26.82 22.55 19.48
N LYS A 344 -25.67 22.94 20.08
CA LYS A 344 -25.49 24.20 20.80
C LYS A 344 -24.79 25.27 19.95
N ARG A 345 -24.67 25.08 18.63
CA ARG A 345 -24.05 26.05 17.71
C ARG A 345 -24.77 27.40 17.77
N SER A 346 -24.01 28.49 17.89
CA SER A 346 -24.54 29.86 17.94
C SER A 346 -25.28 30.30 16.67
N GLY A 347 -24.91 29.78 15.51
CA GLY A 347 -25.64 30.00 14.24
C GLY A 347 -26.80 29.02 13.99
N GLY A 348 -27.30 28.34 15.02
CA GLY A 348 -28.36 27.34 14.92
C GLY A 348 -29.78 27.88 15.13
N ASN A 349 -30.71 26.96 15.40
CA ASN A 349 -32.08 27.28 15.83
C ASN A 349 -32.18 27.04 17.34
N GLY A 350 -32.54 28.07 18.10
CA GLY A 350 -32.67 28.01 19.55
C GLY A 350 -32.53 29.39 20.20
N SER A 351 -33.00 29.53 21.44
CA SER A 351 -33.05 30.81 22.18
C SER A 351 -31.67 31.46 22.38
N ARG A 352 -30.61 30.66 22.55
CA ARG A 352 -29.25 31.18 22.63
C ARG A 352 -28.69 31.58 21.26
N ALA A 353 -29.04 30.82 20.23
CA ALA A 353 -28.61 31.10 18.86
C ALA A 353 -29.26 32.38 18.32
N SER A 354 -30.50 32.69 18.68
CA SER A 354 -31.16 33.95 18.29
C SER A 354 -30.45 35.20 18.85
N LEU A 355 -29.85 35.11 20.04
CA LEU A 355 -29.09 36.22 20.65
C LEU A 355 -27.79 36.52 19.90
N GLU A 356 -27.14 35.50 19.36
CA GLU A 356 -25.85 35.63 18.69
C GLU A 356 -25.98 35.68 17.15
N ARG A 357 -27.17 35.44 16.58
CA ARG A 357 -27.40 35.32 15.13
C ARG A 357 -27.01 36.56 14.34
N ASN A 358 -27.22 37.74 14.90
CA ASN A 358 -26.89 39.01 14.28
C ASN A 358 -25.42 39.44 14.54
N LEU A 359 -24.70 38.71 15.40
CA LEU A 359 -23.29 38.94 15.61
C LEU A 359 -22.48 38.26 14.50
N PRO A 360 -21.35 38.84 14.08
CA PRO A 360 -20.43 38.16 13.20
C PRO A 360 -19.85 36.91 13.87
N SER A 361 -19.52 35.90 13.07
CA SER A 361 -19.19 34.54 13.55
C SER A 361 -18.00 34.47 14.51
N PHE A 362 -17.07 35.43 14.45
CA PHE A 362 -15.93 35.50 15.37
C PHE A 362 -16.32 35.93 16.80
N LYS A 363 -17.52 36.50 17.00
CA LYS A 363 -18.07 36.83 18.32
C LYS A 363 -18.95 35.72 18.89
N TRP A 364 -19.20 34.66 18.14
CA TRP A 364 -20.03 33.55 18.60
C TRP A 364 -19.33 32.79 19.71
N THR A 365 -20.07 32.44 20.77
CA THR A 365 -19.56 31.61 21.86
C THR A 365 -19.26 30.19 21.37
N ARG A 366 -20.06 29.68 20.42
CA ARG A 366 -19.96 28.32 19.87
C ARG A 366 -20.01 28.37 18.34
N PRO A 367 -18.91 28.80 17.71
CA PRO A 367 -18.89 29.00 16.27
C PRO A 367 -18.85 27.69 15.47
N SER A 368 -18.28 26.63 16.07
CA SER A 368 -18.10 25.34 15.40
C SER A 368 -19.44 24.70 15.02
N TYR A 369 -19.56 24.34 13.74
CA TYR A 369 -20.72 23.56 13.26
C TYR A 369 -20.68 22.12 13.76
N TRP A 370 -19.48 21.56 13.91
CA TRP A 370 -19.26 20.16 14.22
C TRP A 370 -18.71 19.99 15.63
N LYS A 371 -19.23 18.98 16.32
CA LYS A 371 -18.69 18.47 17.58
C LYS A 371 -18.26 17.02 17.37
N ARG A 372 -17.12 16.65 17.95
CA ARG A 372 -16.66 15.26 17.99
C ARG A 372 -17.62 14.40 18.80
N LEU A 373 -18.02 13.27 18.23
CA LEU A 373 -18.92 12.30 18.87
C LEU A 373 -18.13 11.27 19.69
N VAL A 374 -16.94 10.91 19.21
CA VAL A 374 -15.99 10.04 19.92
C VAL A 374 -14.69 10.80 20.12
N THR A 375 -14.24 10.88 21.36
CA THR A 375 -12.99 11.56 21.73
C THR A 375 -11.80 10.59 21.86
N LYS A 376 -12.10 9.31 22.09
CA LYS A 376 -11.10 8.23 22.18
C LYS A 376 -10.88 7.61 20.79
N VAL A 377 -9.73 7.88 20.18
CA VAL A 377 -9.39 7.38 18.84
C VAL A 377 -8.15 6.50 18.93
N ASP A 378 -8.31 5.24 18.52
CA ASP A 378 -7.22 4.27 18.50
C ASP A 378 -6.28 4.48 17.31
N ASN A 379 -5.06 3.98 17.47
CA ASN A 379 -4.09 3.83 16.39
C ASN A 379 -4.51 2.72 15.42
N MET A 380 -4.02 2.81 14.18
CA MET A 380 -4.42 1.94 13.07
C MET A 380 -4.20 0.43 13.30
N LEU A 381 -3.25 0.07 14.16
CA LEU A 381 -2.96 -1.31 14.56
C LEU A 381 -3.29 -1.59 16.04
N ARG A 382 -4.00 -0.70 16.73
CA ARG A 382 -4.20 -0.73 18.19
C ARG A 382 -2.89 -0.83 19.01
N MET A 383 -1.76 -0.50 18.40
CA MET A 383 -0.47 -0.36 19.06
C MET A 383 -0.26 1.12 19.39
N ASP A 384 0.08 1.44 20.64
CA ASP A 384 0.50 2.80 20.97
C ASP A 384 1.97 2.99 20.59
N PHE A 385 2.21 3.51 19.37
CA PHE A 385 3.56 3.83 18.89
C PHE A 385 4.27 4.88 19.73
N GLU A 386 3.57 5.50 20.67
CA GLU A 386 4.09 6.55 21.52
C GLU A 386 4.53 6.03 22.87
N ASN A 387 3.99 4.88 23.29
CA ASN A 387 4.49 4.17 24.44
C ASN A 387 5.84 3.51 24.09
N PRO A 388 6.94 3.81 24.79
CA PRO A 388 8.21 3.13 24.60
C PRO A 388 8.13 1.61 24.79
N SER A 389 7.23 1.12 25.65
CA SER A 389 7.04 -0.32 25.87
C SER A 389 6.21 -1.00 24.78
N LEU A 390 5.65 -0.24 23.82
CA LEU A 390 4.77 -0.72 22.75
C LEU A 390 3.66 -1.66 23.26
N ASP A 391 3.15 -1.42 24.47
CA ASP A 391 2.09 -2.26 25.00
C ASP A 391 0.79 -2.04 24.22
N ALA A 392 0.03 -3.11 24.05
CA ALA A 392 -1.29 -3.05 23.40
C ALA A 392 -2.37 -2.48 24.34
N LYS A 393 -1.98 -1.85 25.46
CA LYS A 393 -2.92 -1.29 26.42
C LYS A 393 -3.59 -0.07 25.80
N PHE A 394 -4.90 -0.02 25.88
CA PHE A 394 -5.66 1.11 25.38
C PHE A 394 -5.32 2.36 26.19
N ASN A 395 -4.72 3.34 25.51
CA ASN A 395 -4.54 4.66 26.07
C ASN A 395 -5.92 5.30 26.31
N THR A 396 -6.30 5.46 27.58
CA THR A 396 -7.63 5.96 27.95
C THR A 396 -7.72 7.49 27.95
N THR A 397 -6.60 8.19 27.75
CA THR A 397 -6.55 9.66 27.78
C THR A 397 -7.25 10.27 26.56
N ASP A 398 -7.96 11.38 26.76
CA ASP A 398 -8.56 12.13 25.65
C ASP A 398 -7.51 13.00 24.97
N ARG A 399 -6.92 12.44 23.91
CA ARG A 399 -5.85 13.05 23.12
C ARG A 399 -6.38 13.82 21.90
N SER A 400 -7.68 14.05 21.86
CA SER A 400 -8.30 14.92 20.86
C SER A 400 -8.34 16.38 21.30
N ASN A 401 -7.95 16.67 22.55
CA ASN A 401 -7.90 18.02 23.08
C ASN A 401 -6.76 18.83 22.46
N VAL A 402 -7.07 20.09 22.15
CA VAL A 402 -6.08 21.06 21.71
C VAL A 402 -5.17 21.39 22.89
N HIS A 403 -3.86 21.34 22.68
CA HIS A 403 -2.86 21.74 23.67
C HIS A 403 -1.80 22.62 23.02
N LEU A 404 -1.13 23.43 23.83
CA LEU A 404 -0.02 24.27 23.38
C LEU A 404 1.22 23.39 23.16
N ILE A 405 1.79 23.44 21.97
CA ILE A 405 3.05 22.76 21.60
C ILE A 405 4.23 23.68 21.90
N ASP A 406 4.13 24.93 21.46
CA ASP A 406 5.21 25.91 21.54
C ASP A 406 4.66 27.35 21.54
N ARG A 407 5.44 28.27 22.10
CA ARG A 407 5.18 29.71 22.11
C ARG A 407 6.47 30.46 21.78
N VAL A 408 6.44 31.21 20.69
CA VAL A 408 7.57 32.01 20.21
C VAL A 408 7.21 33.50 20.32
N LEU A 409 8.12 34.30 20.86
CA LEU A 409 8.00 35.77 20.92
C LEU A 409 9.03 36.40 19.99
N VAL A 410 8.55 36.99 18.90
CA VAL A 410 9.36 37.72 17.93
C VAL A 410 9.34 39.20 18.30
N ARG A 411 10.50 39.77 18.58
CA ARG A 411 10.62 41.18 18.96
C ARG A 411 10.75 42.05 17.72
N LYS A 412 10.20 43.26 17.78
CA LYS A 412 10.44 44.27 16.75
C LYS A 412 11.95 44.53 16.66
N PRO A 413 12.56 44.58 15.46
CA PRO A 413 13.95 44.98 15.32
C PRO A 413 14.15 46.35 15.97
N ALA A 414 15.17 46.50 16.81
CA ALA A 414 15.58 47.82 17.26
C ALA A 414 15.88 48.66 16.02
N SER A 415 15.25 49.83 15.91
CA SER A 415 15.68 50.82 14.92
C SER A 415 17.16 51.07 15.17
N ALA A 416 18.02 50.78 14.20
CA ALA A 416 19.40 51.24 14.26
C ALA A 416 19.34 52.73 14.54
N ALA A 417 19.85 53.15 15.70
CA ALA A 417 20.00 54.55 16.01
C ALA A 417 20.90 55.13 14.92
N THR A 418 20.32 55.96 14.07
CA THR A 418 21.02 56.76 13.06
C THR A 418 22.03 57.67 13.70
#